data_AF-A0A5T8J9D0-F1
#
_entry.id   AF-A0A5T8J9D0-F1
#
_cell.length_a   1.000
_cell.length_b   1.000
_cell.length_c   1.000
_cell.angle_alpha   90.00
_cell.angle_beta   90.00
_cell.angle_gamma   90.00
#
_symmetry.space_group_name_H-M   'P 1'
#
loop_
_entity.id
_entity.type
_entity.pdbx_description
1 polymer ?
#
loop_
_entity_poly.entity_id
_entity_poly.type
_entity_poly.pdbx_seq_one_letter_code
_entity_poly.pdbx_strand_id
1 'polypeptide(L)'
;DIIRHDLRLVELTHQVYTIAPGELPGYLFGGLASDDAYGAVRSMTFRFNALVDGDESDAALLAQDLAEFLCDEVEHLNRTLRDESAPELLGVLYSMAAGITEHFKADPPEWSRFTGKKLTPEQLKIAISRMISVRFWSRHFRTFTRRWREHLYITVGDVRRQRSVICSPQWVQHWMASRKRGREIMAETNIEDEETGETLPLLAAVDASVSNNERRRAEMLTRVNGLEELAALDRMSQDSDYVALFFTWTAPQQYHAWLETGRRNRKWNGASPRETQHYFTRTFKNFSTALTRRDIHIFGMHITESHHDGTPHWHGILFVRREQESTLRDVFEMYANAENCSAHRPGKPPEQSPQSQIMIKPVDRRTGSPTAYITKHICRNLEGCAPGGRDKETGRPWTELARHSAAWASLWGIKQFQFTGGPPVSVWRELRKLSDQKQADSVNPVFGELH
;
A
#
# COMPACT_ATOMS: atom_id res chain seq x y z
N ASP A 1 29.45 9.07 -20.57
CA ASP A 1 28.70 9.85 -19.56
C ASP A 1 27.36 9.27 -19.14
N ILE A 2 26.49 8.85 -20.07
CA ILE A 2 25.18 8.22 -19.74
C ILE A 2 25.37 6.97 -18.86
N ILE A 3 26.26 6.05 -19.24
CA ILE A 3 26.55 4.83 -18.48
C ILE A 3 27.04 5.14 -17.05
N ARG A 4 27.92 6.13 -16.86
CA ARG A 4 28.41 6.51 -15.52
C ARG A 4 27.31 7.16 -14.66
N HIS A 5 26.41 7.94 -15.28
CA HIS A 5 25.32 8.59 -14.56
C HIS A 5 24.23 7.59 -14.15
N ASP A 6 23.85 6.69 -15.05
CA ASP A 6 22.84 5.67 -14.78
C ASP A 6 23.36 4.60 -13.82
N LEU A 7 24.66 4.25 -13.88
CA LEU A 7 25.28 3.33 -12.93
C LEU A 7 25.13 3.83 -11.48
N ARG A 8 25.39 5.12 -11.22
CA ARG A 8 25.23 5.69 -9.87
C ARG A 8 23.80 5.55 -9.35
N LEU A 9 22.79 5.71 -10.21
CA LEU A 9 21.39 5.58 -9.81
C LEU A 9 20.98 4.12 -9.62
N VAL A 10 21.53 3.21 -10.43
CA VAL A 10 21.38 1.77 -10.23
C VAL A 10 22.00 1.37 -8.89
N GLU A 11 23.22 1.82 -8.59
CA GLU A 11 23.88 1.60 -7.30
C GLU A 11 23.05 2.15 -6.13
N LEU A 12 22.49 3.36 -6.27
CA LEU A 12 21.59 3.94 -5.27
C LEU A 12 20.37 3.04 -5.03
N THR A 13 19.74 2.54 -6.09
CA THR A 13 18.61 1.61 -5.99
C THR A 13 19.05 0.29 -5.35
N HIS A 14 20.20 -0.28 -5.72
CA HIS A 14 20.73 -1.50 -5.08
C HIS A 14 20.97 -1.32 -3.58
N GLN A 15 21.47 -0.16 -3.15
CA GLN A 15 21.71 0.14 -1.72
C GLN A 15 20.43 0.12 -0.88
N VAL A 16 19.25 0.38 -1.48
CA VAL A 16 17.96 0.28 -0.78
C VAL A 16 17.62 -1.17 -0.40
N TYR A 17 18.04 -2.14 -1.21
CA TYR A 17 17.64 -3.55 -1.05
C TYR A 17 18.74 -4.45 -0.49
N THR A 18 20.00 -4.17 -0.83
CA THR A 18 21.13 -5.02 -0.44
C THR A 18 21.43 -4.91 1.05
N ILE A 19 21.95 -6.00 1.60
CA ILE A 19 22.58 -6.05 2.93
C ILE A 19 24.07 -5.82 2.72
N ALA A 20 24.71 -4.98 3.55
CA ALA A 20 26.14 -4.74 3.36
C ALA A 20 26.94 -6.04 3.62
N PRO A 21 28.02 -6.34 2.86
CA PRO A 21 28.73 -7.62 2.97
C PRO A 21 29.30 -7.98 4.35
N GLY A 22 29.47 -6.99 5.24
CA GLY A 22 29.91 -7.19 6.63
C GLY A 22 28.82 -6.88 7.67
N GLU A 23 27.61 -6.52 7.25
CA GLU A 23 26.46 -6.37 8.14
C GLU A 23 26.04 -7.76 8.63
N LEU A 24 25.85 -7.89 9.93
CA LEU A 24 25.47 -9.12 10.59
C LEU A 24 24.51 -8.80 11.74
N PRO A 25 23.54 -9.70 12.03
CA PRO A 25 22.59 -9.51 13.11
C PRO A 25 23.30 -9.55 14.46
N GLY A 26 22.97 -8.60 15.35
CA GLY A 26 23.63 -8.44 16.65
C GLY A 26 23.60 -9.69 17.54
N TYR A 27 22.57 -10.53 17.38
CA TYR A 27 22.44 -11.83 18.07
C TYR A 27 23.70 -12.71 17.95
N LEU A 28 24.37 -12.69 16.80
CA LEU A 28 25.54 -13.55 16.55
C LEU A 28 26.72 -13.25 17.47
N PHE A 29 26.75 -12.10 18.13
CA PHE A 29 27.83 -11.68 19.01
C PHE A 29 27.50 -11.85 20.50
N GLY A 30 26.32 -12.37 20.82
CA GLY A 30 25.83 -12.54 22.20
C GLY A 30 26.32 -13.80 22.92
N GLY A 31 27.14 -14.64 22.27
CA GLY A 31 27.66 -15.90 22.84
C GLY A 31 26.61 -17.03 22.94
N LEU A 32 25.41 -16.82 22.41
CA LEU A 32 24.30 -17.77 22.43
C LEU A 32 24.03 -18.42 21.07
N ALA A 33 24.65 -17.91 20.01
CA ALA A 33 24.52 -18.46 18.67
C ALA A 33 25.29 -19.78 18.54
N SER A 34 24.81 -20.69 17.69
CA SER A 34 25.56 -21.92 17.39
C SER A 34 26.88 -21.60 16.68
N ASP A 35 27.82 -22.54 16.76
CA ASP A 35 29.17 -22.38 16.20
C ASP A 35 29.17 -22.05 14.69
N ASP A 36 28.21 -22.60 13.94
CA ASP A 36 28.09 -22.43 12.49
C ASP A 36 27.23 -21.21 12.09
N ALA A 37 26.55 -20.56 13.04
CA ALA A 37 25.57 -19.51 12.75
C ALA A 37 26.16 -18.34 11.96
N TYR A 38 27.40 -17.95 12.29
CA TYR A 38 28.10 -16.88 11.58
C TYR A 38 28.30 -17.20 10.09
N GLY A 39 28.77 -18.41 9.78
CA GLY A 39 29.01 -18.86 8.41
C GLY A 39 27.71 -18.99 7.62
N ALA A 40 26.69 -19.57 8.24
CA ALA A 40 25.37 -19.75 7.65
C ALA A 40 24.72 -18.40 7.28
N VAL A 41 24.67 -17.45 8.21
CA VAL A 41 24.08 -16.12 7.96
C VAL A 41 24.85 -15.37 6.86
N ARG A 42 26.18 -15.45 6.85
CA ARG A 42 26.98 -14.81 5.80
C ARG A 42 26.72 -15.41 4.41
N SER A 43 26.61 -16.74 4.33
CA SER A 43 26.27 -17.45 3.08
C SER A 43 24.88 -17.08 2.57
N MET A 44 23.88 -17.08 3.45
CA MET A 44 22.51 -16.69 3.11
C MET A 44 22.41 -15.21 2.73
N THR A 45 23.19 -14.32 3.35
CA THR A 45 23.27 -12.90 3.00
C THR A 45 23.79 -12.69 1.58
N PHE A 46 24.82 -13.45 1.19
CA PHE A 46 25.33 -13.43 -0.18
C PHE A 46 24.26 -13.84 -1.19
N ARG A 47 23.54 -14.93 -0.92
CA ARG A 47 22.43 -15.40 -1.78
C ARG A 47 21.26 -14.42 -1.81
N PHE A 48 20.93 -13.80 -0.69
CA PHE A 48 19.91 -12.75 -0.60
C PHE A 48 20.24 -11.58 -1.54
N ASN A 49 21.49 -11.11 -1.53
CA ASN A 49 21.93 -10.02 -2.40
C ASN A 49 21.96 -10.40 -3.90
N ALA A 50 21.99 -11.68 -4.22
CA ALA A 50 21.93 -12.20 -5.60
C ALA A 50 20.50 -12.49 -6.08
N LEU A 51 19.47 -12.40 -5.23
CA LEU A 51 18.08 -12.74 -5.59
C LEU A 51 17.55 -11.92 -6.78
N VAL A 52 18.04 -10.70 -6.94
CA VAL A 52 17.60 -9.82 -8.04
C VAL A 52 17.94 -10.39 -9.41
N ASP A 53 19.05 -11.13 -9.51
CA ASP A 53 19.56 -11.74 -10.74
C ASP A 53 19.00 -13.15 -10.99
N GLY A 54 18.50 -13.81 -9.95
CA GLY A 54 17.97 -15.18 -10.00
C GLY A 54 16.53 -15.32 -10.49
N ASP A 55 15.84 -16.39 -10.12
CA ASP A 55 14.41 -16.60 -10.38
C ASP A 55 13.58 -16.81 -9.09
N GLU A 56 12.31 -17.22 -9.22
CA GLU A 56 11.47 -17.48 -8.04
C GLU A 56 11.88 -18.74 -7.27
N SER A 57 12.60 -19.66 -7.92
CA SER A 57 13.15 -20.88 -7.32
C SER A 57 14.29 -20.54 -6.38
N ASP A 58 15.18 -19.61 -6.75
CA ASP A 58 16.25 -19.12 -5.86
C ASP A 58 15.70 -18.51 -4.57
N ALA A 59 14.63 -17.70 -4.70
CA ALA A 59 13.93 -17.13 -3.55
C ALA A 59 13.24 -18.19 -2.68
N ALA A 60 12.71 -19.26 -3.29
CA ALA A 60 12.09 -20.37 -2.58
C ALA A 60 13.13 -21.22 -1.81
N LEU A 61 14.27 -21.52 -2.44
CA LEU A 61 15.38 -22.24 -1.81
C LEU A 61 15.95 -21.44 -0.63
N LEU A 62 16.21 -20.14 -0.81
CA LEU A 62 16.69 -19.32 0.30
C LEU A 62 15.66 -19.24 1.45
N ALA A 63 14.36 -19.20 1.14
CA ALA A 63 13.32 -19.23 2.16
C ALA A 63 13.30 -20.54 2.95
N GLN A 64 13.55 -21.66 2.29
CA GLN A 64 13.64 -22.97 2.93
C GLN A 64 14.86 -23.03 3.86
N ASP A 65 16.05 -22.71 3.33
CA ASP A 65 17.30 -22.78 4.09
C ASP A 65 17.30 -21.84 5.29
N LEU A 66 16.72 -20.64 5.15
CA LEU A 66 16.61 -19.68 6.25
C LEU A 66 15.63 -20.14 7.34
N ALA A 67 14.52 -20.79 6.94
CA ALA A 67 13.57 -21.34 7.89
C ALA A 67 14.17 -22.53 8.66
N GLU A 68 14.90 -23.41 7.97
CA GLU A 68 15.61 -24.53 8.57
C GLU A 68 16.68 -24.03 9.55
N PHE A 69 17.52 -23.09 9.13
CA PHE A 69 18.50 -22.44 10.00
C PHE A 69 17.85 -21.84 11.27
N LEU A 70 16.73 -21.13 11.12
CA LEU A 70 16.02 -20.55 12.27
C LEU A 70 15.43 -21.61 13.20
N CYS A 71 14.92 -22.73 12.66
CA CYS A 71 14.47 -23.86 13.47
C CYS A 71 15.63 -24.46 14.28
N ASP A 72 16.78 -24.68 13.64
CA ASP A 72 17.98 -25.22 14.28
C ASP A 72 18.50 -24.31 15.39
N GLU A 73 18.53 -22.99 15.15
CA GLU A 73 18.91 -22.00 16.15
C GLU A 73 17.93 -21.94 17.33
N VAL A 74 16.63 -22.06 17.06
CA VAL A 74 15.60 -22.16 18.12
C VAL A 74 15.84 -23.41 18.97
N GLU A 75 16.12 -24.56 18.35
CA GLU A 75 16.40 -25.80 19.07
C GLU A 75 17.71 -25.73 19.86
N HIS A 76 18.75 -25.12 19.28
CA HIS A 76 20.02 -24.86 19.97
C HIS A 76 19.79 -24.04 21.24
N LEU A 77 19.14 -22.88 21.13
CA LEU A 77 18.86 -22.01 22.27
C LEU A 77 17.98 -22.69 23.32
N ASN A 78 16.98 -23.46 22.90
CA ASN A 78 16.12 -24.22 23.80
C ASN A 78 16.91 -25.26 24.64
N ARG A 79 17.98 -25.85 24.07
CA ARG A 79 18.88 -26.75 24.81
C ARG A 79 19.86 -26.01 25.71
N THR A 80 20.41 -24.90 25.22
CA THR A 80 21.39 -24.07 25.93
C THR A 80 20.79 -23.38 27.15
N LEU A 81 19.53 -22.92 27.04
CA LEU A 81 18.80 -22.17 28.07
C LEU A 81 17.71 -23.01 28.75
N ARG A 82 17.89 -24.34 28.82
CA ARG A 82 16.89 -25.27 29.39
C ARG A 82 16.53 -24.99 30.86
N ASP A 83 17.44 -24.34 31.59
CA ASP A 83 17.31 -24.07 33.02
C ASP A 83 16.69 -22.68 33.28
N GLU A 84 16.49 -21.86 32.23
CA GLU A 84 15.85 -20.54 32.31
C GLU A 84 14.33 -20.65 32.42
N SER A 85 13.68 -19.59 32.92
CA SER A 85 12.22 -19.57 32.97
C SER A 85 11.60 -19.50 31.56
N ALA A 86 10.41 -20.08 31.39
CA ALA A 86 9.73 -20.09 30.09
C ALA A 86 9.53 -18.68 29.48
N PRO A 87 9.18 -17.62 30.24
CA PRO A 87 9.08 -16.26 29.70
C PRO A 87 10.43 -15.70 29.22
N GLU A 88 11.52 -15.97 29.93
CA GLU A 88 12.87 -15.51 29.56
C GLU A 88 13.34 -16.21 28.28
N LEU A 89 13.19 -17.53 28.21
CA LEU A 89 13.50 -18.31 27.02
C LEU A 89 12.73 -17.79 25.79
N LEU A 90 11.41 -17.59 25.91
CA LEU A 90 10.60 -17.06 24.80
C LEU A 90 11.03 -15.65 24.37
N GLY A 91 11.47 -14.81 25.31
CA GLY A 91 12.00 -13.49 25.01
C GLY A 91 13.31 -13.55 24.21
N VAL A 92 14.22 -14.45 24.57
CA VAL A 92 15.49 -14.68 23.86
C VAL A 92 15.23 -15.24 22.46
N LEU A 93 14.40 -16.28 22.35
CA LEU A 93 14.04 -16.90 21.07
C LEU A 93 13.41 -15.88 20.10
N TYR A 94 12.48 -15.06 20.60
CA TYR A 94 11.88 -14.01 19.79
C TYR A 94 12.93 -12.98 19.35
N SER A 95 13.78 -12.52 20.26
CA SER A 95 14.79 -11.50 19.96
C SER A 95 15.78 -11.98 18.89
N MET A 96 16.22 -13.24 18.98
CA MET A 96 17.05 -13.89 17.97
C MET A 96 16.34 -13.91 16.61
N ALA A 97 15.13 -14.49 16.57
CA ALA A 97 14.39 -14.65 15.32
C ALA A 97 14.05 -13.28 14.69
N ALA A 98 13.72 -12.29 15.52
CA ALA A 98 13.47 -10.91 15.08
C ALA A 98 14.75 -10.27 14.50
N GLY A 99 15.91 -10.45 15.14
CA GLY A 99 17.18 -9.93 14.63
C GLY A 99 17.56 -10.51 13.27
N ILE A 100 17.37 -11.81 13.07
CA ILE A 100 17.54 -12.44 11.74
C ILE A 100 16.48 -11.91 10.76
N THR A 101 15.24 -11.73 11.21
CA THR A 101 14.13 -11.22 10.39
C THR A 101 14.43 -9.82 9.84
N GLU A 102 14.88 -8.90 10.70
CA GLU A 102 15.28 -7.54 10.30
C GLU A 102 16.49 -7.55 9.37
N HIS A 103 17.49 -8.40 9.65
CA HIS A 103 18.69 -8.56 8.81
C HIS A 103 18.32 -8.85 7.35
N PHE A 104 17.38 -9.76 7.12
CA PHE A 104 16.85 -10.09 5.79
C PHE A 104 15.72 -9.15 5.30
N LYS A 105 15.70 -7.91 5.80
CA LYS A 105 14.82 -6.81 5.41
C LYS A 105 13.31 -7.13 5.53
N ALA A 106 12.94 -8.01 6.46
CA ALA A 106 11.55 -8.29 6.82
C ALA A 106 11.17 -7.60 8.14
N ASP A 107 9.88 -7.28 8.30
CA ASP A 107 9.36 -6.73 9.56
C ASP A 107 9.03 -7.88 10.52
N PRO A 108 9.61 -7.94 11.74
CA PRO A 108 9.27 -8.97 12.72
C PRO A 108 7.79 -8.91 13.11
N PRO A 109 7.08 -10.05 13.18
CA PRO A 109 5.68 -10.07 13.62
C PRO A 109 5.55 -9.51 15.04
N GLU A 110 4.63 -8.56 15.24
CA GLU A 110 4.34 -7.92 16.54
C GLU A 110 5.50 -7.10 17.16
N TRP A 111 6.48 -6.64 16.37
CA TRP A 111 7.68 -5.93 16.86
C TRP A 111 7.41 -4.77 17.84
N SER A 112 6.45 -3.89 17.51
CA SER A 112 6.11 -2.74 18.36
C SER A 112 5.49 -3.13 19.71
N ARG A 113 4.83 -4.29 19.77
CA ARG A 113 4.26 -4.82 21.01
C ARG A 113 5.30 -5.58 21.81
N PHE A 114 6.24 -6.26 21.14
CA PHE A 114 7.37 -6.90 21.79
C PHE A 114 8.25 -5.87 22.52
N THR A 115 8.70 -4.83 21.80
CA THR A 115 9.51 -3.73 22.37
C THR A 115 8.78 -2.99 23.50
N GLY A 116 7.45 -2.91 23.43
CA GLY A 116 6.61 -2.37 24.50
C GLY A 116 6.31 -3.32 25.67
N LYS A 117 6.83 -4.55 25.66
CA LYS A 117 6.54 -5.63 26.64
C LYS A 117 5.05 -5.94 26.80
N LYS A 118 4.30 -5.95 25.69
CA LYS A 118 2.83 -6.11 25.64
C LYS A 118 2.37 -7.45 25.05
N LEU A 119 3.25 -8.45 24.98
CA LEU A 119 2.96 -9.76 24.40
C LEU A 119 2.84 -10.82 25.49
N THR A 120 1.82 -11.67 25.37
CA THR A 120 1.68 -12.87 26.20
C THR A 120 2.62 -13.98 25.69
N PRO A 121 2.94 -15.00 26.51
CA PRO A 121 3.72 -16.16 26.09
C PRO A 121 3.16 -16.85 24.83
N GLU A 122 1.84 -16.98 24.71
CA GLU A 122 1.18 -17.57 23.54
C GLU A 122 1.39 -16.71 22.28
N GLN A 123 1.32 -15.39 22.43
CA GLN A 123 1.56 -14.47 21.31
C GLN A 123 3.02 -14.50 20.86
N LEU A 124 3.97 -14.65 21.78
CA LEU A 124 5.38 -14.86 21.46
C LEU A 124 5.59 -16.16 20.68
N LYS A 125 5.01 -17.27 21.14
CA LYS A 125 5.07 -18.56 20.43
C LYS A 125 4.55 -18.42 19.00
N ILE A 126 3.38 -17.80 18.81
CA ILE A 126 2.80 -17.56 17.47
C ILE A 126 3.74 -16.73 16.60
N ALA A 127 4.33 -15.67 17.15
CA ALA A 127 5.22 -14.80 16.39
C ALA A 127 6.53 -15.53 15.99
N ILE A 128 7.12 -16.30 16.89
CA ILE A 128 8.28 -17.15 16.63
C ILE A 128 7.93 -18.18 15.54
N SER A 129 6.81 -18.90 15.68
CA SER A 129 6.35 -19.89 14.69
C SER A 129 6.17 -19.30 13.29
N ARG A 130 5.79 -18.02 13.19
CA ARG A 130 5.72 -17.32 11.89
C ARG A 130 7.10 -17.04 11.32
N MET A 131 8.05 -16.60 12.14
CA MET A 131 9.41 -16.29 11.69
C MET A 131 10.22 -17.53 11.30
N ILE A 132 9.95 -18.70 11.89
CA ILE A 132 10.61 -19.95 11.50
C ILE A 132 9.89 -20.68 10.35
N SER A 133 8.81 -20.11 9.79
CA SER A 133 8.02 -20.75 8.75
C SER A 133 8.55 -20.45 7.35
N VAL A 134 8.77 -21.50 6.55
CA VAL A 134 9.07 -21.38 5.11
C VAL A 134 8.06 -20.48 4.41
N ARG A 135 6.76 -20.62 4.73
CA ARG A 135 5.68 -19.83 4.10
C ARG A 135 5.83 -18.33 4.32
N PHE A 136 6.32 -17.91 5.49
CA PHE A 136 6.58 -16.51 5.79
C PHE A 136 7.70 -15.97 4.88
N TRP A 137 8.83 -16.67 4.85
CA TRP A 137 10.00 -16.29 4.05
C TRP A 137 9.75 -16.33 2.55
N SER A 138 9.11 -17.37 2.03
CA SER A 138 8.78 -17.47 0.60
C SER A 138 7.86 -16.31 0.17
N ARG A 139 6.91 -15.91 1.02
CA ARG A 139 6.05 -14.76 0.73
C ARG A 139 6.85 -13.46 0.73
N HIS A 140 7.72 -13.27 1.72
CA HIS A 140 8.57 -12.09 1.83
C HIS A 140 9.53 -11.96 0.65
N PHE A 141 10.42 -12.93 0.42
CA PHE A 141 11.42 -12.89 -0.64
C PHE A 141 10.82 -12.74 -2.02
N ARG A 142 9.73 -13.47 -2.32
CA ARG A 142 9.04 -13.31 -3.59
C ARG A 142 8.57 -11.88 -3.83
N THR A 143 7.90 -11.27 -2.85
CA THR A 143 7.44 -9.87 -2.98
C THR A 143 8.61 -8.88 -2.98
N PHE A 144 9.63 -9.12 -2.16
CA PHE A 144 10.82 -8.28 -2.04
C PHE A 144 11.59 -8.23 -3.36
N THR A 145 11.94 -9.38 -3.93
CA THR A 145 12.68 -9.49 -5.20
C THR A 145 11.91 -8.88 -6.36
N ARG A 146 10.59 -9.10 -6.43
CA ARG A 146 9.74 -8.48 -7.47
C ARG A 146 9.76 -6.95 -7.39
N ARG A 147 9.71 -6.38 -6.19
CA ARG A 147 9.81 -4.92 -5.98
C ARG A 147 11.19 -4.39 -6.34
N TRP A 148 12.24 -5.12 -5.99
CA TRP A 148 13.61 -4.75 -6.33
C TRP A 148 13.80 -4.69 -7.85
N ARG A 149 13.40 -5.74 -8.59
CA ARG A 149 13.47 -5.75 -10.05
C ARG A 149 12.67 -4.62 -10.69
N GLU A 150 11.46 -4.37 -10.21
CA GLU A 150 10.65 -3.26 -10.71
C GLU A 150 11.30 -1.91 -10.43
N HIS A 151 11.89 -1.72 -9.25
CA HIS A 151 12.60 -0.49 -8.94
C HIS A 151 13.79 -0.29 -9.87
N LEU A 152 14.51 -1.36 -10.24
CA LEU A 152 15.54 -1.30 -11.27
C LEU A 152 14.96 -0.95 -12.65
N TYR A 153 13.81 -1.50 -13.05
CA TYR A 153 13.14 -1.10 -14.29
C TYR A 153 12.73 0.38 -14.32
N ILE A 154 12.23 0.92 -13.20
CA ILE A 154 12.00 2.36 -13.03
C ILE A 154 13.33 3.10 -13.15
N THR A 155 14.37 2.61 -12.48
CA THR A 155 15.70 3.21 -12.48
C THR A 155 16.29 3.28 -13.88
N VAL A 156 16.24 2.23 -14.70
CA VAL A 156 16.85 2.26 -16.05
C VAL A 156 15.96 2.92 -17.11
N GLY A 157 14.71 3.23 -16.78
CA GLY A 157 13.77 3.92 -17.69
C GLY A 157 12.93 2.99 -18.55
N ASP A 158 12.77 1.74 -18.12
CA ASP A 158 11.83 0.80 -18.71
C ASP A 158 10.39 1.16 -18.32
N VAL A 159 10.21 1.77 -17.15
CA VAL A 159 8.95 2.36 -16.67
C VAL A 159 8.97 3.88 -16.85
N ARG A 160 8.36 4.37 -17.93
CA ARG A 160 8.17 5.79 -18.24
C ARG A 160 7.12 5.96 -19.35
N ARG A 161 6.64 7.19 -19.54
CA ARG A 161 5.62 7.56 -20.53
C ARG A 161 5.88 7.00 -21.93
N GLN A 162 7.12 7.09 -22.42
CA GLN A 162 7.52 6.73 -23.77
C GLN A 162 7.76 5.22 -23.98
N ARG A 163 7.73 4.39 -22.93
CA ARG A 163 8.01 2.95 -23.04
C ARG A 163 6.88 2.12 -22.42
N SER A 164 6.97 1.82 -21.12
CA SER A 164 5.88 1.22 -20.37
C SER A 164 5.38 2.17 -19.31
N VAL A 165 4.10 2.52 -19.39
CA VAL A 165 3.46 3.44 -18.44
C VAL A 165 3.18 2.69 -17.14
N ILE A 166 3.49 3.31 -16.00
CA ILE A 166 3.14 2.87 -14.62
C ILE A 166 3.92 1.66 -14.11
N CYS A 167 4.12 0.64 -14.95
CA CYS A 167 4.74 -0.62 -14.55
C CYS A 167 5.43 -1.33 -15.71
N SER A 168 6.41 -2.19 -15.43
CA SER A 168 7.13 -2.96 -16.45
C SER A 168 6.22 -3.96 -17.17
N PRO A 169 6.46 -4.23 -18.48
CA PRO A 169 5.71 -5.26 -19.19
C PRO A 169 5.83 -6.65 -18.55
N GLN A 170 7.01 -6.96 -18.01
CA GLN A 170 7.31 -8.22 -17.34
C GLN A 170 6.40 -8.43 -16.13
N TRP A 171 6.24 -7.41 -15.28
CA TRP A 171 5.35 -7.51 -14.13
C TRP A 171 3.89 -7.64 -14.53
N VAL A 172 3.43 -6.84 -15.50
CA VAL A 172 2.03 -6.90 -15.97
C VAL A 172 1.68 -8.28 -16.51
N GLN A 173 2.57 -8.89 -17.32
CA GLN A 173 2.39 -10.26 -17.82
C GLN A 173 2.34 -11.29 -16.69
N HIS A 174 3.29 -11.23 -15.76
CA HIS A 174 3.33 -12.12 -14.61
C HIS A 174 2.05 -11.99 -13.74
N TRP A 175 1.59 -10.76 -13.50
CA TRP A 175 0.37 -10.48 -12.74
C TRP A 175 -0.88 -11.03 -13.42
N MET A 176 -1.01 -10.84 -14.75
CA MET A 176 -2.11 -11.41 -15.53
C MET A 176 -2.10 -12.95 -15.50
N ALA A 177 -0.93 -13.58 -15.69
CA ALA A 177 -0.79 -15.03 -15.63
C ALA A 177 -1.18 -15.58 -14.25
N SER A 178 -0.78 -14.90 -13.18
CA SER A 178 -1.15 -15.26 -11.80
C SER A 178 -2.66 -15.16 -11.56
N ARG A 179 -3.33 -14.13 -12.10
CA ARG A 179 -4.79 -13.99 -12.02
C ARG A 179 -5.53 -15.06 -12.81
N LYS A 180 -5.04 -15.39 -14.01
CA LYS A 180 -5.59 -16.46 -14.84
C LYS A 180 -5.55 -17.79 -14.09
N ARG A 181 -4.37 -18.19 -13.59
CA ARG A 181 -4.21 -19.40 -12.77
C ARG A 181 -5.10 -19.40 -11.53
N GLY A 182 -5.20 -18.27 -10.83
CA GLY A 182 -6.08 -18.14 -9.67
C GLY A 182 -7.55 -18.37 -10.01
N ARG A 183 -8.03 -17.87 -11.16
CA ARG A 183 -9.39 -18.11 -11.63
C ARG A 183 -9.62 -19.55 -12.08
N GLU A 184 -8.64 -20.19 -12.71
CA GLU A 184 -8.69 -21.61 -13.08
C GLU A 184 -8.86 -22.49 -11.83
N ILE A 185 -8.04 -22.26 -10.80
CA ILE A 185 -8.16 -22.98 -9.52
C ILE A 185 -9.55 -22.75 -8.89
N MET A 186 -10.05 -21.51 -8.87
CA MET A 186 -11.38 -21.21 -8.32
C MET A 186 -12.52 -21.85 -9.12
N ALA A 187 -12.35 -22.03 -10.44
CA ALA A 187 -13.33 -22.69 -11.29
C ALA A 187 -13.45 -24.19 -10.98
N GLU A 188 -12.35 -24.80 -10.54
CA GLU A 188 -12.26 -26.22 -10.19
C GLU A 188 -12.52 -26.48 -8.69
N THR A 189 -12.86 -25.45 -7.92
CA THR A 189 -13.07 -25.55 -6.46
C THR A 189 -14.53 -25.26 -6.10
N ASN A 190 -15.09 -26.08 -5.20
CA ASN A 190 -16.39 -25.83 -4.56
C ASN A 190 -16.20 -25.44 -3.11
N ILE A 191 -17.12 -24.62 -2.59
CA ILE A 191 -17.32 -24.36 -1.17
C ILE A 191 -18.35 -25.38 -0.69
N GLU A 192 -18.08 -26.03 0.43
CA GLU A 192 -19.01 -26.95 1.09
C GLU A 192 -19.35 -26.37 2.47
N ASP A 193 -20.63 -26.34 2.79
CA ASP A 193 -21.12 -26.03 4.13
C ASP A 193 -20.98 -27.28 5.02
N GLU A 194 -20.21 -27.17 6.10
CA GLU A 194 -19.89 -28.32 6.97
C GLU A 194 -21.12 -28.90 7.71
N GLU A 195 -22.17 -28.09 7.92
CA GLU A 195 -23.38 -28.52 8.65
C GLU A 195 -24.45 -29.09 7.72
N THR A 196 -24.66 -28.45 6.56
CA THR A 196 -25.74 -28.81 5.62
C THR A 196 -25.28 -29.73 4.49
N GLY A 197 -23.97 -29.77 4.19
CA GLY A 197 -23.41 -30.46 3.03
C GLY A 197 -23.72 -29.80 1.69
N GLU A 198 -24.31 -28.59 1.69
CA GLU A 198 -24.59 -27.85 0.47
C GLU A 198 -23.29 -27.39 -0.19
N THR A 199 -23.23 -27.50 -1.53
CA THR A 199 -22.04 -27.12 -2.30
C THR A 199 -22.34 -25.94 -3.23
N LEU A 200 -21.40 -24.99 -3.26
CA LEU A 200 -21.47 -23.79 -4.09
C LEU A 200 -20.17 -23.61 -4.87
N PRO A 201 -20.21 -23.40 -6.20
CA PRO A 201 -19.00 -23.14 -6.97
C PRO A 201 -18.26 -21.89 -6.46
N LEU A 202 -16.99 -22.03 -6.08
CA LEU A 202 -16.20 -20.94 -5.49
C LEU A 202 -16.11 -19.73 -6.44
N LEU A 203 -15.91 -20.00 -7.73
CA LEU A 203 -15.86 -18.93 -8.74
C LEU A 203 -17.15 -18.10 -8.80
N ALA A 204 -18.31 -18.76 -8.72
CA ALA A 204 -19.61 -18.08 -8.73
C ALA A 204 -19.79 -17.20 -7.49
N ALA A 205 -19.40 -17.69 -6.31
CA ALA A 205 -19.42 -16.92 -5.07
C ALA A 205 -18.47 -15.70 -5.15
N VAL A 206 -17.27 -15.87 -5.71
CA VAL A 206 -16.31 -14.78 -5.93
C VAL A 206 -16.87 -13.73 -6.88
N ASP A 207 -17.45 -14.15 -8.02
CA ASP A 207 -18.00 -13.24 -9.03
C ASP A 207 -19.27 -12.52 -8.55
N ALA A 208 -20.01 -13.09 -7.60
CA ALA A 208 -21.14 -12.45 -6.90
C ALA A 208 -20.70 -11.42 -5.83
N SER A 209 -19.44 -11.44 -5.42
CA SER A 209 -18.89 -10.59 -4.35
C SER A 209 -18.25 -9.29 -4.85
N VAL A 210 -17.76 -8.47 -3.92
CA VAL A 210 -16.94 -7.26 -4.20
C VAL A 210 -15.54 -7.58 -4.75
N SER A 211 -15.21 -8.87 -4.90
CA SER A 211 -14.02 -9.31 -5.64
C SER A 211 -14.18 -9.12 -7.15
N ASN A 212 -15.42 -9.06 -7.64
CA ASN A 212 -15.74 -8.63 -8.99
C ASN A 212 -15.56 -7.11 -9.11
N ASN A 213 -14.73 -6.65 -10.06
CA ASN A 213 -14.40 -5.24 -10.19
C ASN A 213 -15.61 -4.36 -10.56
N GLU A 214 -16.60 -4.88 -11.29
CA GLU A 214 -17.82 -4.15 -11.62
C GLU A 214 -18.67 -3.89 -10.37
N ARG A 215 -18.88 -4.93 -9.55
CA ARG A 215 -19.58 -4.81 -8.26
C ARG A 215 -18.84 -3.90 -7.29
N ARG A 216 -17.50 -4.03 -7.25
CA ARG A 216 -16.64 -3.15 -6.46
C ARG A 216 -16.77 -1.69 -6.89
N ARG A 217 -16.76 -1.42 -8.20
CA ARG A 217 -16.95 -0.08 -8.77
C ARG A 217 -18.32 0.48 -8.40
N ALA A 218 -19.39 -0.29 -8.59
CA ALA A 218 -20.74 0.12 -8.21
C ALA A 218 -20.80 0.50 -6.72
N GLU A 219 -20.27 -0.36 -5.83
CA GLU A 219 -20.19 -0.06 -4.39
C GLU A 219 -19.38 1.21 -4.09
N MET A 220 -18.25 1.43 -4.77
CA MET A 220 -17.46 2.66 -4.59
C MET A 220 -18.25 3.90 -5.00
N LEU A 221 -18.91 3.88 -6.16
CA LEU A 221 -19.69 5.02 -6.64
C LEU A 221 -20.89 5.30 -5.74
N THR A 222 -21.64 4.28 -5.32
CA THR A 222 -22.74 4.42 -4.36
C THR A 222 -22.26 5.04 -3.06
N ARG A 223 -21.09 4.63 -2.55
CA ARG A 223 -20.54 5.18 -1.31
C ARG A 223 -20.10 6.63 -1.45
N VAL A 224 -19.50 7.02 -2.58
CA VAL A 224 -19.16 8.43 -2.83
C VAL A 224 -20.42 9.28 -2.94
N ASN A 225 -21.46 8.78 -3.62
CA ASN A 225 -22.76 9.44 -3.69
C ASN A 225 -23.40 9.61 -2.30
N GLY A 226 -23.31 8.59 -1.44
CA GLY A 226 -23.78 8.68 -0.06
C GLY A 226 -23.06 9.75 0.77
N LEU A 227 -21.78 10.06 0.48
CA LEU A 227 -21.09 11.19 1.12
C LEU A 227 -21.64 12.54 0.66
N GLU A 228 -22.02 12.64 -0.62
CA GLU A 228 -22.64 13.84 -1.17
C GLU A 228 -24.04 14.07 -0.57
N GLU A 229 -24.83 13.02 -0.42
CA GLU A 229 -26.13 13.06 0.25
C GLU A 229 -25.99 13.44 1.73
N LEU A 230 -25.01 12.87 2.44
CA LEU A 230 -24.73 13.24 3.83
C LEU A 230 -24.41 14.74 3.97
N ALA A 231 -23.57 15.28 3.08
CA ALA A 231 -23.26 16.70 3.06
C ALA A 231 -24.51 17.57 2.77
N ALA A 232 -25.48 17.06 2.02
CA ALA A 232 -26.74 17.74 1.75
C ALA A 232 -27.74 17.64 2.92
N LEU A 233 -27.78 16.51 3.62
CA LEU A 233 -28.66 16.28 4.77
C LEU A 233 -28.25 17.12 5.99
N ASP A 234 -26.95 17.21 6.28
CA ASP A 234 -26.44 18.05 7.38
C ASP A 234 -26.76 19.54 7.18
N ARG A 235 -26.90 19.98 5.93
CA ARG A 235 -27.37 21.32 5.59
C ARG A 235 -28.81 21.57 6.04
N MET A 236 -29.65 20.53 5.99
CA MET A 236 -31.06 20.62 6.37
C MET A 236 -31.28 20.49 7.88
N SER A 237 -30.35 19.87 8.62
CA SER A 237 -30.53 19.53 10.03
C SER A 237 -29.78 20.44 11.02
N GLN A 238 -28.66 21.06 10.63
CA GLN A 238 -27.78 21.79 11.56
C GLN A 238 -27.36 23.21 11.08
N ASP A 239 -28.01 23.78 10.05
CA ASP A 239 -27.59 25.03 9.38
C ASP A 239 -26.13 25.00 8.88
N SER A 240 -25.52 23.82 8.79
CA SER A 240 -24.11 23.65 8.44
C SER A 240 -23.95 23.44 6.94
N ASP A 241 -23.36 24.43 6.25
CA ASP A 241 -23.17 24.36 4.81
C ASP A 241 -21.81 23.71 4.48
N TYR A 242 -21.83 22.45 4.03
CA TYR A 242 -20.63 21.77 3.56
C TYR A 242 -20.24 22.18 2.15
N VAL A 243 -18.94 22.30 1.91
CA VAL A 243 -18.35 22.47 0.58
C VAL A 243 -17.61 21.21 0.19
N ALA A 244 -17.78 20.80 -1.06
CA ALA A 244 -17.03 19.70 -1.65
C ALA A 244 -15.79 20.26 -2.36
N LEU A 245 -14.62 19.72 -2.02
CA LEU A 245 -13.32 20.13 -2.53
C LEU A 245 -12.68 18.95 -3.26
N PHE A 246 -12.45 19.09 -4.56
CA PHE A 246 -11.59 18.19 -5.30
C PHE A 246 -10.14 18.59 -5.08
N PHE A 247 -9.28 17.62 -4.79
CA PHE A 247 -7.85 17.87 -4.68
C PHE A 247 -7.03 16.92 -5.53
N THR A 248 -5.85 17.41 -5.94
CA THR A 248 -4.78 16.61 -6.53
C THR A 248 -3.51 16.93 -5.77
N TRP A 249 -2.94 15.92 -5.12
CA TRP A 249 -1.69 16.00 -4.39
C TRP A 249 -0.61 15.24 -5.14
N THR A 250 0.31 16.00 -5.72
CA THR A 250 1.46 15.55 -6.47
C THR A 250 2.63 15.28 -5.52
N ALA A 251 3.45 14.26 -5.82
CA ALA A 251 4.65 14.00 -5.05
C ALA A 251 5.74 15.03 -5.41
N PRO A 252 6.57 15.48 -4.46
CA PRO A 252 7.70 16.36 -4.76
C PRO A 252 8.60 15.81 -5.86
N GLN A 253 9.24 16.71 -6.63
CA GLN A 253 10.06 16.33 -7.79
C GLN A 253 11.14 15.29 -7.46
N GLN A 254 11.67 15.27 -6.24
CA GLN A 254 12.68 14.30 -5.81
C GLN A 254 12.20 12.83 -5.78
N TYR A 255 10.89 12.59 -5.80
CA TYR A 255 10.31 11.25 -5.85
C TYR A 255 10.12 10.71 -7.27
N HIS A 256 10.20 11.57 -8.29
CA HIS A 256 9.99 11.19 -9.68
C HIS A 256 11.29 10.77 -10.36
N ALA A 257 11.37 9.54 -10.87
CA ALA A 257 12.55 9.03 -11.56
C ALA A 257 12.73 9.67 -12.96
N TRP A 258 11.63 10.00 -13.62
CA TRP A 258 11.60 10.50 -15.00
C TRP A 258 10.68 11.70 -15.12
N LEU A 259 11.01 12.61 -16.03
CA LEU A 259 10.15 13.74 -16.39
C LEU A 259 9.16 13.31 -17.49
N GLU A 260 8.04 14.03 -17.63
CA GLU A 260 7.05 13.77 -18.70
C GLU A 260 7.65 13.80 -20.10
N THR A 261 8.69 14.62 -20.29
CA THR A 261 9.47 14.72 -21.53
C THR A 261 10.26 13.45 -21.89
N GLY A 262 10.31 12.46 -20.97
CA GLY A 262 11.10 11.24 -21.10
C GLY A 262 12.56 11.40 -20.69
N ARG A 263 12.99 12.60 -20.30
CA ARG A 263 14.34 12.86 -19.78
C ARG A 263 14.45 12.41 -18.33
N ARG A 264 15.64 11.97 -17.94
CA ARG A 264 15.97 11.63 -16.55
C ARG A 264 15.77 12.84 -15.65
N ASN A 265 15.17 12.63 -14.48
CA ASN A 265 15.10 13.65 -13.45
C ASN A 265 16.38 13.64 -12.59
N ARG A 266 17.16 14.73 -12.64
CA ARG A 266 18.41 14.87 -11.88
C ARG A 266 18.21 15.04 -10.37
N LYS A 267 16.99 15.36 -9.94
CA LYS A 267 16.64 15.54 -8.52
C LYS A 267 16.13 14.25 -7.86
N TRP A 268 15.96 13.17 -8.63
CA TRP A 268 15.44 11.92 -8.08
C TRP A 268 16.39 11.36 -7.01
N ASN A 269 15.82 11.00 -5.86
CA ASN A 269 16.57 10.52 -4.70
C ASN A 269 16.61 9.00 -4.56
N GLY A 270 16.15 8.25 -5.57
CA GLY A 270 16.08 6.79 -5.52
C GLY A 270 14.85 6.26 -4.79
N ALA A 271 13.85 7.09 -4.46
CA ALA A 271 12.65 6.62 -3.79
C ALA A 271 11.78 5.74 -4.71
N SER A 272 11.34 4.61 -4.14
CA SER A 272 10.38 3.70 -4.76
C SER A 272 8.94 4.21 -4.62
N PRO A 273 7.99 3.71 -5.44
CA PRO A 273 6.57 4.01 -5.27
C PRO A 273 6.02 3.67 -3.88
N ARG A 274 6.55 2.63 -3.21
CA ARG A 274 6.15 2.30 -1.83
C ARG A 274 6.61 3.35 -0.83
N GLU A 275 7.83 3.86 -0.97
CA GLU A 275 8.35 4.94 -0.12
C GLU A 275 7.61 6.26 -0.35
N THR A 276 7.31 6.59 -1.61
CA THR A 276 6.50 7.77 -1.94
C THR A 276 5.08 7.64 -1.35
N GLN A 277 4.46 6.45 -1.38
CA GLN A 277 3.16 6.25 -0.72
C GLN A 277 3.25 6.41 0.81
N HIS A 278 4.37 5.98 1.41
CA HIS A 278 4.62 6.18 2.83
C HIS A 278 4.75 7.67 3.18
N TYR A 279 5.39 8.48 2.31
CA TYR A 279 5.41 9.95 2.43
C TYR A 279 3.99 10.52 2.53
N PHE A 280 3.09 10.18 1.59
CA PHE A 280 1.72 10.69 1.63
C PHE A 280 0.98 10.23 2.89
N THR A 281 1.09 8.95 3.24
CA THR A 281 0.39 8.38 4.40
C THR A 281 0.83 9.06 5.71
N ARG A 282 2.15 9.27 5.89
CA ARG A 282 2.72 9.97 7.04
C ARG A 282 2.27 11.43 7.08
N THR A 283 2.36 12.12 5.95
CA THR A 283 2.02 13.54 5.87
C THR A 283 0.52 13.78 6.07
N PHE A 284 -0.33 12.92 5.50
CA PHE A 284 -1.78 12.97 5.72
C PHE A 284 -2.15 12.67 7.17
N LYS A 285 -1.47 11.74 7.85
CA LYS A 285 -1.67 11.50 9.29
C LYS A 285 -1.38 12.76 10.11
N ASN A 286 -0.29 13.47 9.80
CA ASN A 286 0.07 14.70 10.49
C ASN A 286 -0.92 15.84 10.19
N PHE A 287 -1.32 15.98 8.92
CA PHE A 287 -2.37 16.89 8.47
C PHE A 287 -3.70 16.64 9.22
N SER A 288 -4.19 15.40 9.24
CA SER A 288 -5.42 15.04 9.95
C SER A 288 -5.32 15.31 11.45
N THR A 289 -4.17 15.03 12.07
CA THR A 289 -3.93 15.37 13.49
C THR A 289 -4.00 16.88 13.72
N ALA A 290 -3.47 17.69 12.80
CA ALA A 290 -3.49 19.14 12.88
C ALA A 290 -4.90 19.73 12.69
N LEU A 291 -5.73 19.10 11.86
CA LEU A 291 -7.14 19.45 11.71
C LEU A 291 -7.94 19.11 12.98
N THR A 292 -7.77 17.91 13.54
CA THR A 292 -8.45 17.52 14.79
C THR A 292 -8.13 18.47 15.94
N ARG A 293 -6.89 18.94 16.08
CA ARG A 293 -6.51 19.94 17.10
C ARG A 293 -7.18 21.31 16.92
N ARG A 294 -7.69 21.59 15.71
CA ARG A 294 -8.40 22.82 15.36
C ARG A 294 -9.91 22.62 15.29
N ASP A 295 -10.42 21.46 15.70
CA ASP A 295 -11.82 21.09 15.61
C ASP A 295 -12.38 21.15 14.18
N ILE A 296 -11.53 20.83 13.19
CA ILE A 296 -11.90 20.75 11.78
C ILE A 296 -12.17 19.30 11.44
N HIS A 297 -13.43 19.01 11.13
CA HIS A 297 -13.87 17.69 10.71
C HIS A 297 -13.98 17.61 9.19
N ILE A 298 -13.35 16.58 8.63
CA ILE A 298 -13.43 16.28 7.20
C ILE A 298 -13.95 14.87 7.01
N PHE A 299 -14.73 14.68 5.96
CA PHE A 299 -15.04 13.35 5.45
C PHE A 299 -14.87 13.34 3.93
N GLY A 300 -14.68 12.16 3.34
CA GLY A 300 -14.36 12.09 1.94
C GLY A 300 -13.69 10.78 1.52
N MET A 301 -13.02 10.86 0.37
CA MET A 301 -12.29 9.76 -0.22
C MET A 301 -11.06 10.27 -0.95
N HIS A 302 -9.97 9.51 -0.91
CA HIS A 302 -8.86 9.68 -1.83
C HIS A 302 -8.55 8.39 -2.58
N ILE A 303 -7.94 8.58 -3.74
CA ILE A 303 -7.50 7.56 -4.66
C ILE A 303 -6.01 7.74 -4.88
N THR A 304 -5.22 6.71 -4.59
CA THR A 304 -3.82 6.66 -4.98
C THR A 304 -3.71 6.14 -6.41
N GLU A 305 -3.22 6.99 -7.30
CA GLU A 305 -3.03 6.73 -8.72
C GLU A 305 -1.54 6.82 -9.05
N SER A 306 -1.10 6.05 -10.05
CA SER A 306 0.27 6.10 -10.53
C SER A 306 0.43 7.13 -11.65
N HIS A 307 1.50 7.91 -11.56
CA HIS A 307 1.98 8.73 -12.66
C HIS A 307 2.70 7.89 -13.72
N HIS A 308 3.22 8.52 -14.77
CA HIS A 308 3.77 7.79 -15.91
C HIS A 308 5.05 7.00 -15.58
N ASP A 309 5.78 7.38 -14.53
CA ASP A 309 6.99 6.73 -14.03
C ASP A 309 6.71 5.80 -12.83
N GLY A 310 5.44 5.56 -12.52
CA GLY A 310 5.02 4.73 -11.39
C GLY A 310 4.97 5.47 -10.06
N THR A 311 5.33 6.76 -10.00
CA THR A 311 5.25 7.56 -8.77
C THR A 311 3.79 7.78 -8.35
N PRO A 312 3.42 7.50 -7.09
CA PRO A 312 2.07 7.76 -6.59
C PRO A 312 1.68 9.25 -6.60
N HIS A 313 0.41 9.51 -6.87
CA HIS A 313 -0.31 10.77 -6.65
C HIS A 313 -1.65 10.50 -6.00
N TRP A 314 -2.17 11.46 -5.24
CA TRP A 314 -3.47 11.34 -4.63
C TRP A 314 -4.47 12.28 -5.29
N HIS A 315 -5.58 11.72 -5.75
CA HIS A 315 -6.74 12.49 -6.18
C HIS A 315 -7.88 12.19 -5.21
N GLY A 316 -8.64 13.19 -4.81
CA GLY A 316 -9.69 12.94 -3.85
C GLY A 316 -10.71 14.04 -3.75
N ILE A 317 -11.72 13.75 -2.95
CA ILE A 317 -12.79 14.67 -2.60
C ILE A 317 -12.88 14.72 -1.09
N LEU A 318 -12.89 15.95 -0.57
CA LEU A 318 -13.10 16.24 0.84
C LEU A 318 -14.33 17.12 0.98
N PHE A 319 -15.13 16.82 1.99
CA PHE A 319 -16.21 17.65 2.47
C PHE A 319 -15.78 18.28 3.78
N VAL A 320 -15.99 19.59 3.89
CA VAL A 320 -15.67 20.40 5.07
C VAL A 320 -16.72 21.49 5.21
N ARG A 321 -16.96 22.00 6.42
CA ARG A 321 -17.82 23.16 6.65
C ARG A 321 -17.27 24.38 5.90
N ARG A 322 -18.14 25.17 5.26
CA ARG A 322 -17.74 26.32 4.44
C ARG A 322 -16.87 27.32 5.20
N GLU A 323 -17.20 27.59 6.45
CA GLU A 323 -16.45 28.49 7.33
C GLU A 323 -15.02 28.00 7.62
N GLN A 324 -14.76 26.69 7.50
CA GLN A 324 -13.47 26.06 7.77
C GLN A 324 -12.65 25.82 6.48
N GLU A 325 -13.20 26.14 5.30
CA GLU A 325 -12.55 25.87 4.00
C GLU A 325 -11.17 26.54 3.88
N SER A 326 -11.06 27.81 4.24
CA SER A 326 -9.80 28.57 4.16
C SER A 326 -8.72 27.94 5.04
N THR A 327 -9.05 27.69 6.32
CA THR A 327 -8.13 27.05 7.26
C THR A 327 -7.69 25.67 6.81
N LEU A 328 -8.62 24.86 6.25
CA LEU A 328 -8.28 23.56 5.69
C LEU A 328 -7.26 23.70 4.55
N ARG A 329 -7.49 24.63 3.62
CA ARG A 329 -6.59 24.87 2.47
C ARG A 329 -5.20 25.26 2.95
N ASP A 330 -5.11 26.21 3.88
CA ASP A 330 -3.83 26.70 4.42
C ASP A 330 -3.04 25.58 5.11
N VAL A 331 -3.71 24.79 5.95
CA VAL A 331 -3.08 23.67 6.66
C VAL A 331 -2.66 22.58 5.66
N PHE A 332 -3.50 22.26 4.67
CA PHE A 332 -3.15 21.25 3.67
C PHE A 332 -1.96 21.72 2.83
N GLU A 333 -1.95 22.98 2.39
CA GLU A 333 -0.86 23.55 1.60
C GLU A 333 0.46 23.59 2.37
N MET A 334 0.43 23.92 3.66
CA MET A 334 1.59 23.85 4.55
C MET A 334 2.18 22.42 4.61
N TYR A 335 1.35 21.40 4.84
CA TYR A 335 1.82 20.02 4.95
C TYR A 335 2.28 19.43 3.61
N ALA A 336 1.54 19.72 2.53
CA ALA A 336 1.87 19.24 1.19
C ALA A 336 3.21 19.77 0.68
N ASN A 337 3.58 21.00 1.06
CA ASN A 337 4.81 21.64 0.62
C ASN A 337 5.97 21.55 1.64
N ALA A 338 5.77 20.92 2.79
CA ALA A 338 6.75 20.89 3.88
C ALA A 338 8.14 20.37 3.47
N GLU A 339 8.22 19.34 2.61
CA GLU A 339 9.50 18.79 2.15
C GLU A 339 10.21 19.66 1.10
N ASN A 340 9.45 20.49 0.36
CA ASN A 340 10.02 21.49 -0.56
C ASN A 340 10.58 22.72 0.19
N CYS A 341 10.16 22.96 1.42
CA CYS A 341 10.64 24.07 2.25
C CYS A 341 12.09 23.90 2.74
N SER A 342 12.75 22.77 2.42
CA SER A 342 14.18 22.54 2.70
C SER A 342 15.15 23.43 1.89
N ALA A 343 14.63 24.30 1.01
CA ALA A 343 15.41 25.29 0.28
C ALA A 343 15.40 26.72 0.89
N HIS A 344 15.01 26.92 2.16
CA HIS A 344 15.40 28.15 2.88
C HIS A 344 16.90 28.09 3.22
N ARG A 345 17.77 28.25 2.21
CA ARG A 345 19.15 28.70 2.46
C ARG A 345 19.07 30.14 2.96
N PRO A 346 19.65 30.48 4.13
CA PRO A 346 19.72 31.88 4.54
C PRO A 346 20.42 32.70 3.45
N GLY A 347 19.76 33.74 2.95
CA GLY A 347 20.35 34.71 2.02
C GLY A 347 20.05 34.53 0.52
N LYS A 348 19.15 33.62 0.10
CA LYS A 348 18.57 33.66 -1.25
C LYS A 348 17.12 34.15 -1.19
N PRO A 349 16.70 35.11 -2.06
CA PRO A 349 15.28 35.42 -2.19
C PRO A 349 14.53 34.14 -2.56
N PRO A 350 13.25 33.98 -2.14
CA PRO A 350 12.45 32.83 -2.53
C PRO A 350 12.50 32.72 -4.05
N GLU A 351 13.16 31.68 -4.54
CA GLU A 351 13.09 31.28 -5.94
C GLU A 351 11.59 31.13 -6.23
N GLN A 352 11.11 31.77 -7.32
CA GLN A 352 9.69 31.85 -7.72
C GLN A 352 8.92 30.65 -7.20
N SER A 353 7.98 30.88 -6.27
CA SER A 353 7.34 29.84 -5.45
C SER A 353 7.18 28.55 -6.25
N PRO A 354 7.85 27.44 -5.88
CA PRO A 354 7.66 26.19 -6.60
C PRO A 354 6.17 25.91 -6.65
N GLN A 355 5.65 25.54 -7.82
CA GLN A 355 4.23 25.21 -7.99
C GLN A 355 3.79 24.31 -6.82
N SER A 356 2.73 24.73 -6.13
CA SER A 356 2.22 24.02 -4.96
C SER A 356 2.00 22.55 -5.31
N GLN A 357 2.45 21.65 -4.45
CA GLN A 357 2.27 20.20 -4.65
C GLN A 357 0.81 19.79 -4.54
N ILE A 358 -0.04 20.67 -3.99
CA ILE A 358 -1.47 20.45 -3.84
C ILE A 358 -2.24 21.44 -4.69
N MET A 359 -3.19 20.93 -5.44
CA MET A 359 -4.23 21.72 -6.09
C MET A 359 -5.54 21.39 -5.40
N ILE A 360 -6.25 22.41 -4.90
CA ILE A 360 -7.58 22.24 -4.29
C ILE A 360 -8.57 23.13 -5.04
N LYS A 361 -9.64 22.55 -5.58
CA LYS A 361 -10.68 23.26 -6.33
C LYS A 361 -12.05 22.94 -5.71
N PRO A 362 -12.91 23.96 -5.51
CA PRO A 362 -14.30 23.69 -5.15
C PRO A 362 -14.98 22.93 -6.30
N VAL A 363 -15.83 21.97 -5.95
CA VAL A 363 -16.64 21.23 -6.93
C VAL A 363 -17.81 22.11 -7.35
N ASP A 364 -17.86 22.46 -8.64
CA ASP A 364 -18.99 23.18 -9.21
C ASP A 364 -20.08 22.21 -9.64
N ARG A 365 -21.18 22.19 -8.89
CA ARG A 365 -22.37 21.35 -9.15
C ARG A 365 -22.96 21.56 -10.55
N ARG A 366 -22.71 22.71 -11.20
CA ARG A 366 -23.16 22.98 -12.58
C ARG A 366 -22.36 22.19 -13.61
N THR A 367 -21.11 21.86 -13.30
CA THR A 367 -20.20 21.13 -14.20
C THR A 367 -20.14 19.63 -13.90
N GLY A 368 -20.53 19.24 -12.69
CA GLY A 368 -20.67 17.83 -12.30
C GLY A 368 -20.79 17.67 -10.79
N SER A 369 -21.32 16.53 -10.36
CA SER A 369 -21.33 16.17 -8.94
C SER A 369 -19.92 15.80 -8.46
N PRO A 370 -19.62 15.88 -7.15
CA PRO A 370 -18.43 15.27 -6.56
C PRO A 370 -18.19 13.85 -7.08
N THR A 371 -19.24 13.02 -7.12
CA THR A 371 -19.14 11.66 -7.68
C THR A 371 -18.61 11.66 -9.12
N ALA A 372 -19.07 12.57 -9.97
CA ALA A 372 -18.58 12.69 -11.35
C ALA A 372 -17.09 13.09 -11.42
N TYR A 373 -16.63 13.99 -10.55
CA TYR A 373 -15.22 14.41 -10.51
C TYR A 373 -14.25 13.26 -10.22
N ILE A 374 -14.60 12.37 -9.28
CA ILE A 374 -13.72 11.25 -8.91
C ILE A 374 -13.91 10.00 -9.80
N THR A 375 -15.02 9.92 -10.55
CA THR A 375 -15.34 8.75 -11.39
C THR A 375 -14.24 8.43 -12.41
N LYS A 376 -13.63 9.45 -13.05
CA LYS A 376 -12.48 9.24 -13.96
C LYS A 376 -11.36 8.46 -13.27
N HIS A 377 -11.01 8.86 -12.05
CA HIS A 377 -9.93 8.26 -11.26
C HIS A 377 -10.29 6.86 -10.77
N ILE A 378 -11.56 6.61 -10.41
CA ILE A 378 -12.04 5.24 -10.11
C ILE A 378 -11.86 4.34 -11.33
N CYS A 379 -12.29 4.79 -12.51
CA CYS A 379 -12.20 4.02 -13.75
C CYS A 379 -10.77 3.80 -14.25
N ARG A 380 -9.84 4.72 -13.95
CA ARG A 380 -8.41 4.53 -14.25
C ARG A 380 -7.77 3.42 -13.42
N ASN A 381 -8.37 3.09 -12.27
CA ASN A 381 -7.78 2.23 -11.25
C ASN A 381 -8.53 0.89 -11.05
N LEU A 382 -9.74 0.76 -11.59
CA LEU A 382 -10.57 -0.45 -11.54
C LEU A 382 -10.97 -0.88 -12.95
N GLU A 383 -10.66 -2.13 -13.30
CA GLU A 383 -11.15 -2.72 -14.55
C GLU A 383 -12.67 -2.86 -14.53
N GLY A 384 -13.31 -2.91 -15.70
CA GLY A 384 -14.77 -3.03 -15.80
C GLY A 384 -15.52 -1.69 -15.87
N CYS A 385 -14.82 -0.56 -16.05
CA CYS A 385 -15.47 0.64 -16.59
C CYS A 385 -15.82 0.43 -18.07
N ALA A 386 -16.97 0.97 -18.49
CA ALA A 386 -17.61 0.71 -19.78
C ALA A 386 -16.59 0.68 -20.94
N PRO A 387 -16.58 -0.39 -21.77
CA PRO A 387 -15.58 -0.57 -22.80
C PRO A 387 -15.62 0.55 -23.85
N GLY A 388 -14.44 0.96 -24.35
CA GLY A 388 -14.32 1.81 -25.55
C GLY A 388 -13.69 3.19 -25.35
N GLY A 389 -13.50 3.66 -24.11
CA GLY A 389 -12.84 4.94 -23.87
C GLY A 389 -11.31 4.86 -23.90
N ARG A 390 -10.68 5.95 -24.30
CA ARG A 390 -9.22 6.18 -24.17
C ARG A 390 -8.96 7.28 -23.15
N ASP A 391 -7.88 7.13 -22.42
CA ASP A 391 -7.38 8.18 -21.56
C ASP A 391 -6.74 9.30 -22.40
N LYS A 392 -7.05 10.56 -22.04
CA LYS A 392 -6.57 11.73 -22.77
C LYS A 392 -5.09 12.01 -22.53
N GLU A 393 -4.54 11.61 -21.39
CA GLU A 393 -3.15 11.89 -21.01
C GLU A 393 -2.18 10.93 -21.71
N THR A 394 -2.56 9.67 -21.81
CA THR A 394 -1.71 8.60 -22.33
C THR A 394 -2.11 8.10 -23.71
N GLY A 395 -3.35 8.36 -24.16
CA GLY A 395 -3.92 7.83 -25.41
C GLY A 395 -4.27 6.33 -25.36
N ARG A 396 -4.02 5.67 -24.22
CA ARG A 396 -4.23 4.23 -24.03
C ARG A 396 -5.69 3.91 -23.66
N PRO A 397 -6.18 2.70 -23.97
CA PRO A 397 -7.50 2.26 -23.51
C PRO A 397 -7.61 2.27 -21.98
N TRP A 398 -8.75 2.68 -21.43
CA TRP A 398 -8.98 2.67 -19.97
C TRP A 398 -8.80 1.28 -19.36
N THR A 399 -9.21 0.22 -20.08
CA THR A 399 -9.08 -1.17 -19.64
C THR A 399 -7.62 -1.63 -19.53
N GLU A 400 -6.72 -1.06 -20.33
CA GLU A 400 -5.28 -1.31 -20.23
C GLU A 400 -4.69 -0.57 -19.03
N LEU A 401 -4.99 0.71 -18.89
CA LEU A 401 -4.51 1.50 -17.74
C LEU A 401 -4.99 0.95 -16.40
N ALA A 402 -6.24 0.54 -16.31
CA ALA A 402 -6.79 -0.08 -15.09
C ALA A 402 -6.04 -1.36 -14.73
N ARG A 403 -5.73 -2.22 -15.71
CA ARG A 403 -4.88 -3.41 -15.52
C ARG A 403 -3.50 -3.04 -15.00
N HIS A 404 -2.84 -2.08 -15.64
CA HIS A 404 -1.50 -1.63 -15.26
C HIS A 404 -1.49 -1.02 -13.85
N SER A 405 -2.51 -0.21 -13.53
CA SER A 405 -2.66 0.39 -12.21
C SER A 405 -2.91 -0.66 -11.12
N ALA A 406 -3.76 -1.66 -11.39
CA ALA A 406 -4.00 -2.76 -10.46
C ALA A 406 -2.75 -3.63 -10.25
N ALA A 407 -2.00 -3.90 -11.32
CA ALA A 407 -0.72 -4.61 -11.25
C ALA A 407 0.30 -3.83 -10.42
N TRP A 408 0.46 -2.53 -10.69
CA TRP A 408 1.33 -1.63 -9.94
C TRP A 408 0.96 -1.57 -8.44
N ALA A 409 -0.32 -1.35 -8.14
CA ALA A 409 -0.80 -1.30 -6.75
C ALA A 409 -0.57 -2.63 -6.02
N SER A 410 -0.80 -3.76 -6.71
CA SER A 410 -0.54 -5.09 -6.17
C SER A 410 0.94 -5.33 -5.85
N LEU A 411 1.86 -4.85 -6.69
CA LEU A 411 3.28 -5.02 -6.48
C LEU A 411 3.78 -4.21 -5.29
N TRP A 412 3.45 -2.92 -5.28
CA TRP A 412 3.94 -1.99 -4.27
C TRP A 412 3.17 -2.08 -2.95
N GLY A 413 2.07 -2.85 -2.92
CA GLY A 413 1.21 -2.99 -1.73
C GLY A 413 0.45 -1.72 -1.41
N ILE A 414 0.01 -0.99 -2.45
CA ILE A 414 -0.63 0.32 -2.33
C ILE A 414 -2.15 0.14 -2.29
N LYS A 415 -2.77 0.62 -1.22
CA LYS A 415 -4.23 0.67 -1.11
C LYS A 415 -4.75 1.87 -1.91
N GLN A 416 -5.26 1.59 -3.10
CA GLN A 416 -5.72 2.60 -4.05
C GLN A 416 -6.92 3.42 -3.57
N PHE A 417 -7.88 2.83 -2.83
CA PHE A 417 -9.13 3.50 -2.46
C PHE A 417 -9.26 3.61 -0.95
N GLN A 418 -9.41 4.83 -0.44
CA GLN A 418 -9.47 5.08 1.01
C GLN A 418 -10.51 6.15 1.33
N PHE A 419 -11.45 5.78 2.20
CA PHE A 419 -12.42 6.71 2.76
C PHE A 419 -11.87 7.31 4.05
N THR A 420 -12.18 8.58 4.30
CA THR A 420 -11.80 9.32 5.52
C THR A 420 -13.05 9.91 6.15
N GLY A 421 -13.17 9.87 7.48
CA GLY A 421 -14.23 10.54 8.24
C GLY A 421 -15.67 10.03 8.05
N GLY A 422 -15.93 9.14 7.08
CA GLY A 422 -17.26 8.57 6.84
C GLY A 422 -17.54 7.28 7.62
N PRO A 423 -18.80 6.81 7.62
CA PRO A 423 -19.21 5.57 8.27
C PRO A 423 -18.42 4.33 7.79
N PRO A 424 -18.19 3.33 8.66
CA PRO A 424 -17.50 2.10 8.29
C PRO A 424 -18.21 1.35 7.16
N VAL A 425 -17.42 0.76 6.24
CA VAL A 425 -17.96 -0.02 5.12
C VAL A 425 -18.71 -1.29 5.57
N SER A 426 -18.37 -1.84 6.73
CA SER A 426 -19.04 -3.01 7.30
C SER A 426 -20.52 -2.70 7.58
N VAL A 427 -20.80 -1.55 8.19
CA VAL A 427 -22.18 -1.11 8.48
C VAL A 427 -22.97 -1.01 7.17
N TRP A 428 -22.44 -0.31 6.17
CA TRP A 428 -23.06 -0.25 4.83
C TRP A 428 -23.36 -1.64 4.25
N ARG A 429 -22.41 -2.58 4.35
CA ARG A 429 -22.57 -3.93 3.79
C ARG A 429 -23.61 -4.76 4.53
N GLU A 430 -23.73 -4.61 5.85
CA GLU A 430 -24.77 -5.28 6.63
C GLU A 430 -26.15 -4.68 6.33
N LEU A 431 -26.27 -3.35 6.30
CA LEU A 431 -27.55 -2.69 5.97
C LEU A 431 -28.02 -3.06 4.55
N ARG A 432 -27.11 -3.18 3.59
CA ARG A 432 -27.44 -3.60 2.22
C ARG A 432 -27.99 -5.04 2.13
N LYS A 433 -27.72 -5.91 3.13
CA LYS A 433 -28.30 -7.27 3.14
C LYS A 433 -29.77 -7.28 3.55
N LEU A 434 -30.22 -6.22 4.22
CA LEU A 434 -31.62 -6.03 4.60
C LEU A 434 -32.36 -5.56 3.34
N SER A 435 -32.69 -6.50 2.46
CA SER A 435 -33.36 -6.21 1.18
C SER A 435 -34.89 -6.27 1.29
N ASP A 436 -35.43 -6.59 2.47
CA ASP A 436 -36.86 -6.64 2.77
C ASP A 436 -37.18 -5.64 3.89
N GLN A 437 -38.22 -4.83 3.66
CA GLN A 437 -38.76 -3.88 4.62
C GLN A 437 -38.99 -4.50 5.99
N LYS A 438 -39.50 -5.74 6.05
CA LYS A 438 -39.72 -6.42 7.33
C LYS A 438 -38.43 -6.65 8.12
N GLN A 439 -37.33 -6.92 7.41
CA GLN A 439 -36.02 -7.07 8.06
C GLN A 439 -35.47 -5.72 8.49
N ALA A 440 -35.65 -4.67 7.68
CA ALA A 440 -35.27 -3.31 8.04
C ALA A 440 -36.01 -2.82 9.29
N ASP A 441 -37.33 -3.01 9.34
CA ASP A 441 -38.19 -2.65 10.48
C ASP A 441 -37.76 -3.36 11.77
N SER A 442 -37.21 -4.58 11.66
CA SER A 442 -36.76 -5.36 12.82
C SER A 442 -35.46 -4.84 13.47
N VAL A 443 -34.71 -3.98 12.77
CA VAL A 443 -33.49 -3.35 13.32
C VAL A 443 -33.86 -2.15 14.18
N ASN A 444 -34.66 -1.21 13.66
CA ASN A 444 -35.19 -0.06 14.38
C ASN A 444 -36.30 0.62 13.55
N PRO A 445 -37.38 1.13 14.17
CA PRO A 445 -38.45 1.86 13.47
C PRO A 445 -37.97 3.00 12.57
N VAL A 446 -36.99 3.80 13.01
CA VAL A 446 -36.41 4.91 12.24
C VAL A 446 -35.63 4.40 11.02
N PHE A 447 -34.97 3.24 11.13
CA PHE A 447 -34.28 2.65 9.99
C PHE A 447 -35.28 2.03 9.00
N GLY A 448 -36.34 1.40 9.50
CA GLY A 448 -37.46 0.95 8.68
C GLY A 448 -38.07 2.09 7.86
N GLU A 449 -38.35 3.24 8.47
CA GLU A 449 -38.89 4.41 7.76
C GLU A 449 -37.95 5.00 6.69
N LEU A 450 -36.63 4.80 6.82
CA LEU A 450 -35.61 5.30 5.89
C LEU A 450 -35.29 4.31 4.75
N HIS A 451 -35.58 3.02 4.93
CA HIS A 451 -35.38 1.95 3.95
C HIS A 451 -36.46 2.01 2.88
#